data_AF-A0A7W5PSD5-F1
#
_entry.id   AF-A0A7W5PSD5-F1
#
_cell.length_a   1.000
_cell.length_b   1.000
_cell.length_c   1.000
_cell.angle_alpha   90.00
_cell.angle_beta   90.00
_cell.angle_gamma   90.00
#
_symmetry.space_group_name_H-M   'P 1'
#
loop_
_entity.id
_entity.type
_entity.pdbx_description
1 polymer ?
#
loop_
_entity_poly.entity_id
_entity_poly.type
_entity_poly.pdbx_seq_one_letter_code
_entity_poly.pdbx_strand_id
1 'polypeptide(L)'
;MKHPTLEETDAAIARTQDRLAARNAVLARWFSDTIAVMEAKIASRLDDPGDRAQARTAAFLFVKRLLHQWATRPVHEVAPGDSPPKESRRLK
;
A
#
# COMPACT_ATOMS: atom_id res chain seq x y z
N MET A 1 -1.93 -5.74 23.46
CA MET A 1 -0.92 -5.94 22.40
C MET A 1 0.12 -4.84 22.58
N LYS A 2 1.42 -5.16 22.57
CA LYS A 2 2.47 -4.11 22.64
C LYS A 2 2.46 -3.33 21.33
N HIS A 3 2.37 -2.00 21.40
CA HIS A 3 2.54 -1.16 20.22
C HIS A 3 4.04 -1.17 19.85
N PRO A 4 4.38 -1.33 18.55
CA PRO A 4 5.75 -1.21 18.08
C PRO A 4 6.36 0.12 18.53
N THR A 5 7.63 0.09 18.92
CA THR A 5 8.34 1.33 19.20
C THR A 5 8.55 2.15 17.93
N LEU A 6 8.86 3.44 18.08
CA LEU A 6 9.16 4.31 16.95
C LEU A 6 10.35 3.77 16.13
N GLU A 7 11.40 3.30 16.81
CA GLU A 7 12.58 2.70 16.17
C GLU A 7 12.24 1.43 15.39
N GLU A 8 11.39 0.57 15.94
CA GLU A 8 10.93 -0.64 15.24
C GLU A 8 10.12 -0.31 13.98
N THR A 9 9.34 0.77 14.05
CA THR A 9 8.56 1.27 12.92
C THR A 9 9.47 1.83 11.83
N ASP A 10 10.50 2.59 12.20
CA ASP A 10 11.46 3.17 11.27
C ASP A 10 12.29 2.10 10.57
N ALA A 11 12.75 1.10 11.33
CA ALA A 11 13.42 -0.07 10.77
C ALA A 11 12.50 -0.88 9.84
N ALA A 12 11.19 -0.91 10.09
CA ALA A 12 10.21 -1.59 9.22
C ALA A 12 9.91 -0.80 7.93
N ILE A 13 9.85 0.54 8.02
CA ILE A 13 9.72 1.43 6.86
C ILE A 13 10.94 1.27 5.95
N ALA A 14 12.16 1.36 6.49
CA ALA A 14 13.40 1.21 5.74
C ALA A 14 13.47 -0.14 5.02
N ARG A 15 13.23 -1.25 5.73
CA ARG A 15 13.20 -2.60 5.13
C ARG A 15 12.15 -2.76 4.04
N THR A 16 11.01 -2.09 4.17
CA THR A 16 9.95 -2.12 3.15
C THR A 16 10.39 -1.33 1.92
N GLN A 17 10.97 -0.15 2.11
CA GLN A 17 11.52 0.68 1.04
C GLN A 17 12.60 -0.06 0.26
N ASP A 18 13.58 -0.67 0.93
CA ASP A 18 14.66 -1.43 0.26
C ASP A 18 14.12 -2.56 -0.60
N ARG A 19 13.15 -3.31 -0.06
CA ARG A 19 12.51 -4.42 -0.79
C ARG A 19 11.73 -3.94 -2.01
N LEU A 20 11.06 -2.79 -1.91
CA LEU A 20 10.37 -2.18 -3.03
C LEU A 20 11.38 -1.67 -4.06
N ALA A 21 12.44 -1.00 -3.63
CA ALA A 21 13.47 -0.44 -4.51
C ALA A 21 14.16 -1.53 -5.34
N ALA A 22 14.41 -2.70 -4.75
CA ALA A 22 14.97 -3.85 -5.44
C ALA A 22 14.06 -4.44 -6.54
N ARG A 23 12.75 -4.15 -6.51
CA ARG A 23 11.74 -4.73 -7.42
C ARG A 23 11.16 -3.70 -8.39
N ASN A 24 10.91 -2.49 -7.92
CA ASN A 24 10.28 -1.41 -8.67
C ASN A 24 10.58 -0.05 -8.01
N ALA A 25 11.44 0.74 -8.64
CA ALA A 25 11.86 2.05 -8.15
C ALA A 25 10.71 3.07 -8.06
N VAL A 26 9.73 3.01 -8.97
CA VAL A 26 8.56 3.91 -8.96
C VAL A 26 7.68 3.61 -7.74
N LEU A 27 7.44 2.33 -7.46
CA LEU A 27 6.64 1.92 -6.30
C LEU A 27 7.36 2.25 -4.98
N ALA A 28 8.68 2.11 -4.95
CA ALA A 28 9.49 2.52 -3.81
C ALA A 28 9.39 4.03 -3.56
N ARG A 29 9.48 4.84 -4.63
CA ARG A 29 9.33 6.29 -4.53
C ARG A 29 7.94 6.69 -4.04
N TRP A 30 6.89 6.10 -4.61
CA TRP A 30 5.52 6.31 -4.17
C TRP A 30 5.33 5.98 -2.68
N PHE A 31 5.91 4.86 -2.21
CA PHE A 31 5.86 4.47 -0.81
C PHE A 31 6.49 5.53 0.10
N SER A 32 7.72 5.96 -0.21
CA SER A 32 8.42 6.97 0.58
C SER A 32 7.69 8.32 0.60
N ASP A 33 7.20 8.78 -0.55
CA ASP A 33 6.47 10.04 -0.65
C ASP A 33 5.14 9.97 0.13
N THR A 34 4.45 8.83 0.09
CA THR A 34 3.19 8.64 0.83
C THR A 34 3.40 8.66 2.33
N ILE A 35 4.44 7.97 2.82
CA ILE A 35 4.78 7.98 4.26
C ILE A 35 5.16 9.39 4.70
N ALA A 36 6.00 10.10 3.94
CA ALA A 36 6.40 11.47 4.26
C ALA A 36 5.20 12.43 4.34
N VAL A 37 4.24 12.32 3.41
CA VAL A 37 3.01 13.13 3.44
C VAL A 37 2.14 12.80 4.67
N MET A 38 2.04 11.52 5.05
CA MET A 38 1.30 11.13 6.25
C MET A 38 1.99 11.65 7.52
N GLU A 39 3.31 11.52 7.61
CA GLU A 39 4.10 12.02 8.73
C GLU A 39 3.97 13.53 8.89
N ALA A 40 4.05 14.30 7.79
CA ALA A 40 3.85 15.74 7.84
C ALA A 40 2.45 16.12 8.35
N LYS A 41 1.40 15.40 7.92
CA LYS A 41 0.03 15.62 8.39
C LYS A 41 -0.16 15.23 9.86
N ILE A 42 0.54 14.20 10.32
CA ILE A 42 0.52 13.77 11.73
C ILE A 42 1.20 14.85 12.59
N ALA A 43 2.40 15.28 12.19
CA ALA A 43 3.15 16.31 12.89
C ALA A 43 2.42 17.65 12.96
N SER A 44 1.61 17.99 11.94
CA SER A 44 0.82 19.22 11.92
C SER A 44 -0.46 19.17 12.77
N ARG A 45 -0.85 17.99 13.30
CA ARG A 45 -2.14 17.79 14.00
C ARG A 45 -1.99 17.29 15.43
N LEU A 46 -0.88 16.64 15.75
CA LEU A 46 -0.61 16.09 17.07
C LEU A 46 0.60 16.81 17.64
N ASP A 47 0.49 17.27 18.87
CA ASP A 47 1.59 17.90 19.61
C ASP A 47 2.34 16.90 20.50
N ASP A 48 1.62 15.90 21.03
CA ASP A 48 2.19 14.88 21.89
C ASP A 48 3.10 13.90 21.10
N PRO A 49 4.36 13.68 21.54
CA PRO A 49 5.28 12.75 20.89
C PRO A 49 4.81 11.29 20.89
N GLY A 50 4.09 10.85 21.92
CA GLY A 50 3.54 9.50 22.02
C GLY A 50 2.42 9.27 21.01
N ASP A 51 1.49 10.23 20.90
CA ASP A 51 0.41 10.21 19.91
C ASP A 51 0.97 10.24 18.48
N ARG A 52 2.03 11.02 18.23
CA ARG A 52 2.75 11.03 16.94
C ARG A 52 3.33 9.66 16.60
N ALA A 53 3.99 9.01 17.57
CA ALA A 53 4.57 7.68 17.35
C ALA A 53 3.48 6.65 17.02
N GLN A 54 2.37 6.66 17.78
CA GLN A 54 1.24 5.76 17.52
C GLN A 54 0.60 6.01 16.14
N ALA A 55 0.38 7.28 15.78
CA ALA A 55 -0.19 7.65 14.49
C ALA A 55 0.73 7.27 13.32
N ARG A 56 2.06 7.41 13.49
CA ARG A 56 3.05 6.99 12.49
C ARG A 56 3.02 5.48 12.26
N THR A 57 2.97 4.69 13.34
CA THR A 57 2.82 3.23 13.26
C THR A 57 1.53 2.84 12.53
N ALA A 58 0.41 3.51 12.84
CA ALA A 58 -0.86 3.25 12.18
C ALA A 58 -0.81 3.58 10.68
N ALA A 59 -0.19 4.71 10.30
CA ALA A 59 0.03 5.10 8.91
C ALA A 59 0.86 4.06 8.14
N PHE A 60 1.98 3.60 8.73
CA PHE A 60 2.79 2.56 8.12
C PHE A 60 2.00 1.25 7.91
N LEU A 61 1.26 0.78 8.92
CA LEU A 61 0.43 -0.43 8.80
C LEU A 61 -0.66 -0.30 7.74
N PHE A 62 -1.26 0.88 7.62
CA PHE A 62 -2.24 1.19 6.58
C PHE A 62 -1.62 1.08 5.18
N VAL A 63 -0.49 1.76 4.94
CA VAL A 63 0.20 1.72 3.64
C VAL A 63 0.67 0.31 3.31
N LYS A 64 1.21 -0.42 4.29
CA LYS A 64 1.60 -1.83 4.13
C LYS A 64 0.41 -2.71 3.72
N ARG A 65 -0.78 -2.47 4.29
CA ARG A 65 -2.00 -3.20 3.94
C ARG A 65 -2.49 -2.86 2.52
N LEU A 66 -2.39 -1.60 2.10
CA LEU A 66 -2.71 -1.20 0.72
C LEU A 66 -1.79 -1.89 -0.28
N LEU A 67 -0.47 -1.92 -0.01
CA LEU A 67 0.49 -2.65 -0.83
C LEU A 67 0.14 -4.12 -0.94
N HIS A 68 -0.25 -4.75 0.18
CA HIS A 68 -0.68 -6.13 0.17
C HIS A 68 -1.94 -6.33 -0.68
N GLN A 69 -2.94 -5.46 -0.54
CA GLN A 69 -4.17 -5.51 -1.33
C GLN A 69 -3.91 -5.33 -2.84
N TRP A 70 -2.99 -4.46 -3.23
CA TRP A 70 -2.60 -4.32 -4.64
C TRP A 70 -1.89 -5.57 -5.16
N ALA A 71 -1.08 -6.22 -4.33
CA ALA A 71 -0.43 -7.48 -4.69
C ALA A 71 -1.39 -8.68 -4.76
N THR A 72 -2.49 -8.66 -4.00
CA THR A 72 -3.44 -9.78 -3.92
C THR A 72 -4.74 -9.56 -4.69
N ARG A 73 -4.92 -8.43 -5.37
CA ARG A 73 -6.11 -8.16 -6.17
C ARG A 73 -6.27 -9.28 -7.23
N PRO A 74 -7.40 -10.01 -7.24
CA PRO A 74 -7.65 -11.03 -8.24
C PRO A 74 -7.81 -10.40 -9.63
N VAL A 75 -7.35 -11.11 -10.66
CA VAL A 75 -7.34 -10.71 -12.10
C VAL A 75 -8.73 -10.38 -12.67
N HIS A 76 -9.81 -10.47 -11.89
CA HIS A 76 -11.19 -10.29 -12.33
C HIS A 76 -11.63 -8.85 -12.65
N GLU A 77 -10.76 -7.85 -12.50
CA GLU A 77 -10.97 -6.52 -13.12
C GLU A 77 -10.50 -6.45 -14.60
N VAL A 78 -9.97 -7.56 -15.17
CA VAL A 78 -9.89 -7.74 -16.64
C VAL A 78 -11.22 -8.30 -17.09
N ALA A 79 -12.08 -7.45 -17.64
CA ALA A 79 -13.41 -7.82 -18.11
C ALA A 79 -13.40 -9.09 -18.99
N PRO A 80 -14.23 -10.12 -18.71
CA PRO A 80 -14.52 -11.17 -19.67
C PRO A 80 -15.56 -10.62 -20.66
N GLY A 81 -15.13 -9.72 -21.54
CA GLY A 81 -15.98 -9.03 -22.51
C GLY A 81 -15.79 -9.45 -23.95
N ASP A 82 -14.65 -10.05 -24.32
CA ASP A 82 -14.38 -10.54 -25.68
C ASP A 82 -14.59 -12.05 -25.74
N SER A 83 -15.84 -12.48 -25.62
CA SER A 83 -16.27 -13.74 -26.23
C SER A 83 -16.80 -13.40 -27.62
N PRO A 84 -16.30 -14.00 -28.71
CA PRO A 84 -16.82 -13.73 -30.05
C PRO A 84 -18.32 -14.12 -30.10
N PRO A 85 -19.14 -13.40 -30.88
CA PRO A 85 -20.57 -13.62 -30.87
C PRO A 85 -20.88 -15.06 -31.27
N LYS A 86 -21.67 -15.75 -30.45
CA LYS A 86 -22.21 -17.08 -30.75
C LYS A 86 -22.83 -17.04 -32.15
N GLU A 87 -22.17 -17.73 -33.07
CA GLU A 87 -22.64 -17.96 -34.43
C GLU A 87 -24.06 -18.52 -34.36
N SER A 88 -25.00 -17.71 -34.81
CA SER A 88 -26.38 -18.09 -34.99
C SER A 88 -26.43 -19.07 -36.16
N ARG A 89 -26.32 -20.37 -35.89
CA ARG A 89 -26.50 -21.40 -36.92
C ARG A 89 -27.76 -22.21 -36.66
N ARG A 90 -28.90 -21.60 -36.97
CA ARG A 90 -30.05 -22.32 -37.55
C ARG A 90 -30.01 -22.10 -39.05
N LEU A 91 -30.03 -23.19 -39.82
CA LEU A 91 -30.36 -23.40 -41.25
C LEU A 91 -29.49 -24.60 -41.70
N LYS A 92 -30.01 -25.76 -42.09
CA LYS A 92 -31.27 -26.12 -42.76
C LYS A 92 -31.84 -27.41 -42.17
#